data_AF-A0A1C6SS90-F1
#
_entry.id   AF-A0A1C6SS90-F1
#
_cell.length_a   1.000
_cell.length_b   1.000
_cell.length_c   1.000
_cell.angle_alpha   90.00
_cell.angle_beta   90.00
_cell.angle_gamma   90.00
#
_symmetry.space_group_name_H-M   'P 1'
#
loop_
_entity.id
_entity.type
_entity.pdbx_description
1 polymer ?
#
loop_
_entity_poly.entity_id
_entity_poly.type
_entity_poly.pdbx_seq_one_letter_code
_entity_poly.pdbx_strand_id
1 'polypeptide(L)'
;MSTDIHDTVKPDTAGIRLDVARHTELFAAIGCDSPAKIAAETGVTERTVRRARQGVIGEVFMAQTVAALQRHEKTLTAAGLKPPTLDELFTVVVPPAAA
;
A
#
# COMPACT_ATOMS: atom_id res chain seq x y z
N MET A 1 20.03 20.95 -8.31
CA MET A 1 20.13 20.39 -6.95
C MET A 1 18.71 20.37 -6.38
N SER A 2 17.94 19.32 -6.64
CA SER A 2 16.58 19.20 -6.11
C SER A 2 16.72 18.58 -4.72
N THR A 3 16.44 19.36 -3.67
CA THR A 3 16.38 18.85 -2.31
C THR A 3 15.24 17.84 -2.27
N ASP A 4 15.59 16.55 -2.27
CA ASP A 4 14.63 15.47 -2.06
C ASP A 4 13.99 15.67 -0.69
N ILE A 5 12.77 16.22 -0.69
CA ILE A 5 11.86 16.27 0.48
C ILE A 5 11.67 14.86 1.09
N HIS A 6 12.09 13.83 0.35
CA HIS A 6 11.88 12.41 0.57
C HIS A 6 12.75 11.79 1.67
N ASP A 7 13.83 12.47 2.12
CA ASP A 7 14.64 12.02 3.27
C ASP A 7 14.13 12.53 4.63
N THR A 8 13.07 13.35 4.65
CA THR A 8 12.63 14.05 5.88
C THR A 8 11.38 13.49 6.56
N VAL A 9 10.74 12.45 6.01
CA VAL A 9 9.53 11.87 6.60
C VAL A 9 9.90 10.92 7.73
N LYS A 10 9.96 11.44 8.96
CA LYS A 10 10.13 10.66 10.18
C LYS A 10 8.89 9.81 10.46
N PRO A 11 9.03 8.71 11.22
CA PRO A 11 7.90 7.87 11.66
C PRO A 11 6.88 8.56 12.57
N ASP A 12 6.97 9.87 12.80
CA ASP A 12 6.03 10.66 13.60
C ASP A 12 5.28 11.73 12.79
N THR A 13 5.48 11.78 11.46
CA THR A 13 4.78 12.75 10.60
C THR A 13 3.35 12.30 10.31
N ALA A 14 2.40 13.25 10.33
CA ALA A 14 1.04 13.04 9.86
C ALA A 14 1.03 12.43 8.45
N GLY A 15 0.24 11.39 8.21
CA GLY A 15 0.12 10.82 6.87
C GLY A 15 -0.64 9.51 6.80
N ILE A 16 -0.81 9.01 5.58
CA ILE A 16 -1.42 7.70 5.33
C ILE A 16 -0.30 6.65 5.34
N ARG A 17 -0.53 5.53 6.02
CA ARG A 17 0.37 4.38 6.01
C ARG A 17 -0.30 3.16 5.43
N LEU A 18 0.49 2.39 4.70
CA LEU A 18 0.12 1.08 4.19
C LEU A 18 0.45 0.04 5.28
N ASP A 19 -0.50 -0.84 5.59
CA ASP A 19 -0.17 -2.06 6.32
C ASP A 19 0.64 -2.98 5.38
N VAL A 20 1.97 -2.92 5.50
CA VAL A 20 2.89 -3.67 4.63
C VAL A 20 2.73 -5.18 4.81
N ALA A 21 2.43 -5.65 6.02
CA ALA A 21 2.28 -7.07 6.30
C ALA A 21 1.01 -7.60 5.62
N ARG A 22 -0.13 -6.94 5.86
CA ARG A 22 -1.41 -7.31 5.25
C ARG A 22 -1.38 -7.16 3.73
N HIS A 23 -0.78 -6.09 3.22
CA HIS A 23 -0.58 -5.90 1.79
C HIS A 23 0.22 -7.05 1.17
N THR A 24 1.32 -7.45 1.80
CA THR A 24 2.16 -8.55 1.27
C THR A 24 1.42 -9.88 1.28
N GLU A 25 0.69 -10.17 2.35
CA GLU A 25 -0.15 -11.38 2.46
C GLU A 25 -1.20 -11.45 1.34
N LEU A 26 -1.95 -10.38 1.14
CA LEU A 26 -3.02 -10.33 0.13
C LEU A 26 -2.49 -10.46 -1.29
N PHE A 27 -1.37 -9.81 -1.62
CA PHE A 27 -0.77 -9.95 -2.94
C PHE A 27 -0.12 -11.33 -3.15
N ALA A 28 0.49 -11.91 -2.12
CA ALA A 28 1.02 -13.27 -2.20
C ALA A 28 -0.10 -14.29 -2.49
N ALA A 29 -1.28 -14.12 -1.88
CA ALA A 29 -2.44 -14.98 -2.11
C ALA A 29 -2.96 -14.97 -3.56
N ILE A 30 -2.69 -13.91 -4.32
CA ILE A 30 -3.05 -13.80 -5.74
C ILE A 30 -1.85 -14.04 -6.68
N GLY A 31 -0.75 -14.60 -6.16
CA GLY A 31 0.46 -14.94 -6.93
C GLY A 31 1.42 -13.77 -7.20
N CYS A 32 1.19 -12.62 -6.58
CA CYS A 32 2.02 -11.42 -6.68
C CYS A 32 2.99 -11.31 -5.49
N ASP A 33 4.03 -12.13 -5.50
CA ASP A 33 5.02 -12.25 -4.42
C ASP A 33 6.19 -11.24 -4.48
N SER A 34 6.25 -10.38 -5.51
CA SER A 34 7.34 -9.43 -5.70
C SER A 34 6.85 -8.01 -6.00
N PRO A 35 7.63 -6.96 -5.67
CA PRO A 35 7.27 -5.58 -5.99
C PRO A 35 6.99 -5.35 -7.47
N ALA A 36 7.70 -6.05 -8.36
CA ALA A 36 7.49 -5.97 -9.80
C ALA A 36 6.13 -6.56 -10.23
N LYS A 37 5.74 -7.72 -9.67
CA LYS A 37 4.43 -8.31 -9.95
C LYS A 37 3.28 -7.46 -9.39
N ILE A 38 3.45 -6.93 -8.18
CA ILE A 38 2.48 -6.01 -7.56
C ILE A 38 2.32 -4.75 -8.43
N ALA A 39 3.42 -4.18 -8.91
CA ALA A 39 3.41 -3.02 -9.79
C ALA A 39 2.63 -3.30 -11.09
N ALA A 40 2.89 -4.45 -11.72
CA ALA A 40 2.16 -4.88 -12.92
C ALA A 40 0.66 -5.05 -12.66
N GLU A 41 0.28 -5.67 -11.54
CA GLU A 41 -1.12 -5.94 -11.20
C GLU A 41 -1.92 -4.68 -10.84
N THR A 42 -1.27 -3.72 -10.17
CA THR A 42 -1.86 -2.45 -9.76
C THR A 42 -1.80 -1.38 -10.87
N GLY A 43 -0.97 -1.57 -11.91
CA GLY A 43 -0.78 -0.59 -12.98
C GLY A 43 0.08 0.61 -12.57
N VAL A 44 0.88 0.49 -11.51
CA VAL A 44 1.84 1.50 -11.06
C VAL A 44 3.27 1.09 -11.36
N THR A 45 4.24 1.97 -11.09
CA THR A 45 5.67 1.62 -11.20
C THR A 45 6.16 0.88 -9.97
N GLU A 46 7.20 0.04 -10.11
CA GLU A 46 7.85 -0.60 -8.96
C GLU A 46 8.40 0.44 -7.96
N ARG A 47 8.89 1.58 -8.45
CA ARG A 47 9.29 2.71 -7.61
C ARG A 47 8.14 3.20 -6.73
N THR A 48 6.93 3.28 -7.27
CA THR A 48 5.73 3.65 -6.51
C THR A 48 5.44 2.65 -5.40
N VAL A 49 5.53 1.34 -5.67
CA VAL A 49 5.35 0.29 -4.65
C VAL A 49 6.39 0.41 -3.53
N ARG A 50 7.66 0.62 -3.89
CA ARG A 50 8.75 0.80 -2.90
C ARG A 50 8.53 2.06 -2.05
N ARG A 51 8.13 3.18 -2.66
CA ARG A 51 7.82 4.43 -1.96
C ARG A 51 6.61 4.31 -1.03
N ALA A 52 5.57 3.60 -1.45
CA ALA A 52 4.39 3.35 -0.62
C ALA A 52 4.74 2.57 0.65
N ARG A 53 5.62 1.56 0.54
CA ARG A 53 6.16 0.82 1.70
C ARG A 53 7.02 1.66 2.63
N GLN A 54 7.56 2.79 2.15
CA GLN A 54 8.32 3.77 2.93
C GLN A 54 7.42 4.89 3.50
N GLY A 55 6.09 4.77 3.36
CA GLY A 55 5.14 5.77 3.87
C GLY A 55 4.86 6.92 2.90
N VAL A 56 5.32 6.85 1.64
CA VAL A 56 5.02 7.83 0.61
C VAL A 56 3.92 7.29 -0.30
N ILE A 57 2.68 7.61 0.03
CA ILE A 57 1.47 7.04 -0.59
C ILE A 57 0.69 8.14 -1.30
N GLY A 58 0.37 7.90 -2.57
CA GLY A 58 -0.53 8.76 -3.34
C GLY A 58 -1.91 8.12 -3.52
N GLU A 59 -2.95 8.93 -3.65
CA GLU A 59 -4.34 8.48 -3.77
C GLU A 59 -4.56 7.48 -4.91
N VAL A 60 -3.91 7.70 -6.05
CA VAL A 60 -3.97 6.80 -7.21
C VAL A 60 -3.45 5.40 -6.88
N PHE A 61 -2.34 5.31 -6.13
CA PHE A 61 -1.81 4.02 -5.69
C PHE A 61 -2.80 3.31 -4.75
N MET A 62 -3.44 4.03 -3.83
CA MET A 62 -4.41 3.43 -2.91
C MET A 62 -5.62 2.85 -3.64
N ALA A 63 -6.22 3.66 -4.53
CA ALA A 63 -7.39 3.25 -5.30
C ALA A 63 -7.08 2.04 -6.20
N GLN A 64 -5.94 2.08 -6.90
CA GLN A 64 -5.53 0.98 -7.78
C GLN A 64 -5.20 -0.30 -7.02
N THR A 65 -4.62 -0.19 -5.83
CA THR A 65 -4.33 -1.33 -4.95
C THR A 65 -5.61 -2.03 -4.52
N VAL A 66 -6.59 -1.27 -4.02
CA VAL A 66 -7.88 -1.85 -3.60
C VAL A 66 -8.64 -2.43 -4.79
N ALA A 67 -8.70 -1.71 -5.92
CA ALA A 67 -9.36 -2.20 -7.12
C ALA A 67 -8.70 -3.49 -7.65
N ALA A 68 -7.37 -3.60 -7.58
CA ALA A 68 -6.66 -4.82 -7.96
C ALA A 68 -7.06 -6.00 -7.06
N LEU A 69 -7.05 -5.83 -5.74
CA LEU A 69 -7.43 -6.89 -4.81
C LEU A 69 -8.91 -7.29 -4.94
N GLN A 70 -9.80 -6.33 -5.20
CA GLN A 70 -11.21 -6.60 -5.47
C GLN A 70 -11.42 -7.40 -6.77
N ARG A 71 -10.64 -7.12 -7.83
CA ARG A 71 -10.68 -7.92 -9.08
C ARG A 71 -10.36 -9.41 -8.84
N HIS A 72 -9.59 -9.71 -7.79
CA HIS A 72 -9.19 -11.07 -7.40
C HIS A 72 -9.99 -11.64 -6.22
N GLU A 73 -11.20 -11.14 -5.96
CA GLU A 73 -12.04 -11.57 -4.84
C GLU A 73 -12.20 -13.09 -4.72
N LYS A 74 -12.43 -13.77 -5.85
CA LYS A 74 -12.60 -15.24 -5.86
C LYS A 74 -11.35 -15.97 -5.40
N THR A 75 -10.18 -15.52 -5.85
CA THR A 75 -8.88 -16.10 -5.49
C THR A 75 -8.57 -15.86 -4.01
N LEU A 76 -8.83 -14.65 -3.52
CA LEU A 76 -8.67 -14.33 -2.10
C LEU A 76 -9.61 -15.17 -1.23
N THR A 77 -10.87 -15.30 -1.62
CA THR A 77 -11.87 -16.09 -0.88
C THR A 77 -11.49 -17.57 -0.84
N ALA A 78 -10.96 -18.12 -1.94
CA ALA A 78 -10.46 -19.49 -1.99
C ALA A 78 -9.24 -19.72 -1.06
N ALA A 79 -8.45 -18.66 -0.80
CA ALA A 79 -7.35 -18.66 0.17
C ALA A 79 -7.81 -18.36 1.62
N GLY A 80 -9.12 -18.22 1.87
CA GLY A 80 -9.68 -17.87 3.17
C GLY A 80 -9.52 -16.39 3.55
N LEU A 81 -9.22 -15.53 2.58
CA LEU A 81 -9.01 -14.09 2.75
C LEU A 81 -10.15 -13.29 2.11
N LYS A 82 -10.45 -12.11 2.67
CA LYS A 82 -11.40 -11.16 2.10
C LYS A 82 -10.64 -10.02 1.41
N PRO A 83 -11.10 -9.51 0.26
CA PRO A 83 -10.59 -8.26 -0.30
C PRO A 83 -10.70 -7.12 0.72
N PRO A 84 -9.63 -6.34 0.93
CA PRO A 84 -9.66 -5.26 1.89
C PRO A 84 -10.43 -4.06 1.33
N THR A 85 -10.97 -3.27 2.24
CA THR A 85 -11.39 -1.88 1.99
C THR A 85 -10.19 -0.93 2.12
N LEU A 86 -10.39 0.34 1.74
CA LEU A 86 -9.38 1.39 1.89
C LEU A 86 -8.91 1.52 3.35
N ASP A 87 -9.85 1.63 4.29
CA ASP A 87 -9.55 1.86 5.70
C ASP A 87 -8.90 0.66 6.40
N GLU A 88 -9.11 -0.55 5.88
CA GLU A 88 -8.48 -1.78 6.39
C GLU A 88 -7.02 -1.92 5.95
N LEU A 89 -6.65 -1.36 4.79
CA LEU A 89 -5.30 -1.49 4.23
C LEU A 89 -4.44 -0.23 4.45
N PHE A 90 -5.11 0.92 4.62
CA PHE A 90 -4.48 2.22 4.77
C PHE A 90 -4.94 2.91 6.06
N THR A 91 -4.00 3.23 6.94
CA THR A 91 -4.27 3.87 8.22
C THR A 91 -3.81 5.33 8.21
N VAL A 92 -4.66 6.22 8.71
CA VAL A 92 -4.28 7.61 8.97
C VAL A 92 -3.48 7.68 10.26
N VAL A 93 -2.24 8.10 10.17
CA VAL A 93 -1.40 8.44 11.31
C VAL A 93 -1.53 9.94 11.54
N VAL A 94 -2.03 10.31 12.71
CA VAL A 94 -2.07 11.70 13.18
C VAL A 94 -0.88 11.87 14.12
N PRO A 95 -0.10 12.96 14.01
CA PRO A 95 0.98 13.22 14.95
C PRO A 95 0.37 13.33 16.34
N PRO A 96 1.09 12.90 17.40
CA PRO A 96 0.62 13.11 18.75
C PRO A 96 0.27 14.59 18.91
N ALA A 97 -0.95 14.88 19.38
CA ALA A 97 -1.35 16.25 19.68
C ALA A 97 -0.25 16.84 20.56
N ALA A 98 0.36 17.94 20.11
CA ALA A 98 1.36 18.64 20.89
C ALA A 98 0.71 18.99 22.24
N ALA A 99 1.12 18.27 23.29
CA ALA A 99 0.71 18.53 24.66
C ALA A 99 1.38 19.80 25.17
#